data_AF-A0A482RJ77-F1
#
_entry.id   AF-A0A482RJ77-F1
#
_cell.length_a   1.000
_cell.length_b   1.000
_cell.length_c   1.000
_cell.angle_alpha   90.00
_cell.angle_beta   90.00
_cell.angle_gamma   90.00
#
_symmetry.space_group_name_H-M   'P 1'
#
loop_
_entity.id
_entity.type
_entity.pdbx_description
1 polymer ?
#
loop_
_entity_poly.entity_id
_entity_poly.type
_entity_poly.pdbx_seq_one_letter_code
_entity_poly.pdbx_strand_id
1 'polypeptide(L)'
;MQVHCDWNAGWMRDCYGQQVLSQHMSKTISCSGTSMATWDAALTYVHLVASELLSRRKCERNGVDQGVHNYLVHSDVLGQALRAKDAGSVHTISNEEGWIIASSMMPDIRRDRAGRMVNNKGEVVAVVHQYDRHSTMVNQLWGQYPWFSNNALSVKG
;
A
#
# COMPACT_ATOMS: atom_id res chain seq x y z
N MET A 1 -16.36 -0.63 7.58
CA MET A 1 -14.97 -0.96 7.96
C MET A 1 -14.67 -2.38 7.44
N GLN A 2 -13.43 -2.75 7.15
CA GLN A 2 -12.93 -4.15 7.06
C GLN A 2 -12.69 -4.88 5.73
N VAL A 3 -13.21 -4.52 4.55
CA VAL A 3 -12.95 -5.35 3.35
C VAL A 3 -11.44 -5.55 3.09
N HIS A 4 -10.65 -4.48 3.08
CA HIS A 4 -9.18 -4.59 2.91
C HIS A 4 -8.44 -5.23 4.09
N CYS A 5 -8.96 -5.11 5.32
CA CYS A 5 -8.40 -5.86 6.47
C CYS A 5 -8.61 -7.36 6.30
N ASP A 6 -9.81 -7.76 5.86
CA ASP A 6 -10.17 -9.16 5.67
C ASP A 6 -9.36 -9.79 4.53
N TRP A 7 -9.12 -9.04 3.45
CA TRP A 7 -8.22 -9.48 2.37
C TRP A 7 -6.79 -9.68 2.85
N ASN A 8 -6.20 -8.69 3.53
CA ASN A 8 -4.83 -8.78 4.03
C ASN A 8 -4.65 -9.92 5.03
N ALA A 9 -5.60 -10.06 5.97
CA ALA A 9 -5.63 -11.18 6.91
C ALA A 9 -5.75 -12.53 6.18
N GLY A 10 -6.61 -12.61 5.16
CA GLY A 10 -6.78 -13.79 4.31
C GLY A 10 -5.50 -14.17 3.56
N TRP A 11 -4.83 -13.22 2.93
CA TRP A 11 -3.55 -13.48 2.25
C TRP A 11 -2.48 -13.97 3.22
N MET A 12 -2.34 -13.32 4.39
CA MET A 12 -1.36 -13.76 5.40
C MET A 12 -1.67 -15.16 5.91
N ARG A 13 -2.93 -15.45 6.25
CA ARG A 13 -3.33 -16.78 6.72
C ARG A 13 -3.06 -17.86 5.68
N ASP A 14 -3.42 -17.62 4.43
CA ASP A 14 -3.36 -18.65 3.40
C ASP A 14 -1.90 -18.90 2.95
N CYS A 15 -1.02 -17.89 3.04
CA CYS A 15 0.38 -18.01 2.64
C CYS A 15 1.34 -18.37 3.78
N TYR A 16 1.00 -18.04 5.03
CA TYR A 16 1.90 -18.19 6.18
C TYR A 16 1.28 -18.93 7.38
N GLY A 17 -0.02 -19.24 7.32
CA GLY A 17 -0.74 -19.95 8.36
C GLY A 17 -1.30 -19.05 9.48
N GLN A 18 -2.15 -19.65 10.31
CA GLN A 18 -2.86 -18.94 11.38
C GLN A 18 -1.93 -18.34 12.43
N GLN A 19 -0.82 -19.01 12.74
CA GLN A 19 0.15 -18.53 13.73
C GLN A 19 0.76 -17.18 13.31
N VAL A 20 1.18 -17.06 12.05
CA VAL A 20 1.74 -15.83 11.51
C VAL A 20 0.66 -14.74 11.48
N LEU A 21 -0.55 -15.04 11.02
CA LEU A 21 -1.66 -14.08 11.08
C LEU A 21 -1.86 -13.52 12.51
N SER A 22 -1.92 -14.37 13.52
CA SER A 22 -2.16 -13.94 14.90
C SER A 22 -1.06 -13.00 15.44
N GLN A 23 0.19 -13.16 15.00
CA GLN A 23 1.30 -12.27 15.38
C GLN A 23 1.19 -10.88 14.74
N HIS A 24 0.45 -10.76 13.63
CA HIS A 24 0.41 -9.58 12.78
C HIS A 24 -0.94 -8.86 12.75
N MET A 25 -2.00 -9.47 13.30
CA MET A 25 -3.37 -8.95 13.21
C MET A 25 -3.57 -7.56 13.84
N SER A 26 -2.74 -7.18 14.81
CA SER A 26 -2.78 -5.86 15.46
C SER A 26 -1.87 -4.82 14.80
N LYS A 27 -1.11 -5.20 13.77
CA LYS A 27 -0.20 -4.30 13.06
C LYS A 27 -0.96 -3.49 12.02
N THR A 28 -0.59 -2.22 11.87
CA THR A 28 -1.14 -1.35 10.83
C THR A 28 -0.81 -1.91 9.45
N ILE A 29 -1.81 -2.01 8.58
CA ILE A 29 -1.60 -2.43 7.20
C ILE A 29 -0.86 -1.32 6.46
N SER A 30 0.31 -1.63 5.93
CA SER A 30 1.06 -0.75 5.02
C SER A 30 0.77 -1.16 3.58
N CYS A 31 0.55 -0.22 2.67
CA CYS A 31 0.18 -0.52 1.29
C CYS A 31 1.40 -0.89 0.44
N SER A 32 1.37 -2.02 -0.27
CA SER A 32 2.47 -2.46 -1.16
C SER A 32 2.57 -1.66 -2.46
N GLY A 33 1.47 -0.99 -2.86
CA GLY A 33 1.35 -0.32 -4.16
C GLY A 33 2.18 0.94 -4.33
N THR A 34 2.79 1.47 -3.27
CA THR A 34 3.75 2.57 -3.38
C THR A 34 4.82 2.43 -2.31
N SER A 35 6.09 2.58 -2.70
CA SER A 35 7.24 2.55 -1.80
C SER A 35 8.32 3.48 -2.37
N MET A 36 9.11 4.08 -1.49
CA MET A 36 10.23 4.95 -1.86
C MET A 36 11.49 4.43 -1.21
N ALA A 37 12.55 4.26 -1.99
CA ALA A 37 13.79 3.67 -1.54
C ALA A 37 14.96 4.10 -2.44
N THR A 38 16.18 3.94 -1.92
CA THR A 38 17.39 3.92 -2.74
C THR A 38 17.36 2.71 -3.67
N TRP A 39 18.19 2.73 -4.72
CA TRP A 39 18.24 1.65 -5.70
C TRP A 39 18.46 0.27 -5.08
N ASP A 40 19.46 0.12 -4.21
CA ASP A 40 19.81 -1.18 -3.61
C ASP A 40 18.75 -1.68 -2.63
N ALA A 41 18.12 -0.76 -1.88
CA ALA A 41 17.01 -1.09 -1.01
C ALA A 41 15.77 -1.51 -1.82
N ALA A 42 15.46 -0.82 -2.92
CA ALA A 42 14.37 -1.16 -3.82
C ALA A 42 14.57 -2.55 -4.45
N LEU A 43 15.76 -2.84 -4.98
CA LEU A 43 16.08 -4.15 -5.54
C LEU A 43 16.01 -5.26 -4.48
N THR A 44 16.48 -5.00 -3.26
CA THR A 44 16.38 -5.96 -2.16
C THR A 44 14.92 -6.26 -1.81
N TYR A 45 14.08 -5.23 -1.74
CA TYR A 45 12.64 -5.39 -1.51
C TYR A 45 11.97 -6.21 -2.63
N VAL A 46 12.18 -5.84 -3.90
CA VAL A 46 11.56 -6.52 -5.05
C VAL A 46 11.99 -7.99 -5.12
N HIS A 47 13.27 -8.30 -4.89
CA HIS A 47 13.74 -9.68 -4.86
C HIS A 47 13.14 -10.50 -3.72
N LEU A 48 12.96 -9.91 -2.53
CA LEU A 48 12.31 -10.60 -1.41
C LEU A 48 10.85 -10.89 -1.70
N VAL A 49 10.08 -9.90 -2.17
CA VAL A 49 8.68 -10.10 -2.55
C VAL A 49 8.57 -11.18 -3.64
N ALA A 50 9.38 -11.10 -4.69
CA ALA A 50 9.39 -12.10 -5.76
C ALA A 50 9.73 -13.50 -5.22
N SER A 51 10.74 -13.63 -4.35
CA SER A 51 11.12 -14.91 -3.73
C SER A 51 9.99 -15.50 -2.88
N GLU A 52 9.33 -14.66 -2.07
CA GLU A 52 8.18 -15.08 -1.24
C GLU A 52 6.99 -15.55 -2.10
N LEU A 53 6.68 -14.84 -3.18
CA LEU A 53 5.63 -15.23 -4.12
C LEU A 53 5.98 -16.54 -4.86
N LEU A 54 7.21 -16.67 -5.33
CA LEU A 54 7.68 -17.86 -6.06
C LEU A 54 7.78 -19.11 -5.18
N SER A 55 8.07 -18.95 -3.90
CA SER A 55 8.08 -20.06 -2.92
C SER A 55 6.67 -20.44 -2.46
N ARG A 56 5.70 -19.53 -2.56
CA ARG A 56 4.32 -19.71 -2.08
C ARG A 56 3.28 -19.73 -3.20
N ARG A 57 3.65 -20.22 -4.39
CA ARG A 57 2.79 -20.29 -5.58
C ARG A 57 1.40 -20.86 -5.34
N LYS A 58 1.22 -21.75 -4.36
CA LYS A 58 -0.08 -22.36 -4.04
C LYS A 58 -1.10 -21.37 -3.47
N CYS A 59 -0.66 -20.28 -2.84
CA CYS A 59 -1.53 -19.23 -2.32
C CYS A 59 -1.53 -17.97 -3.21
N GLU A 60 -0.75 -17.97 -4.31
CA GLU A 60 -0.60 -16.81 -5.19
C GLU A 60 -1.92 -16.50 -5.90
N ARG A 61 -2.34 -15.24 -5.83
CA ARG A 61 -3.57 -14.70 -6.41
C ARG A 61 -3.54 -13.18 -6.35
N ASN A 62 -4.50 -12.54 -7.04
CA ASN A 62 -4.62 -11.08 -7.06
C ASN A 62 -4.55 -10.45 -5.64
N GLY A 63 -3.65 -9.47 -5.48
CA GLY A 63 -3.41 -8.71 -4.25
C GLY A 63 -2.58 -9.42 -3.18
N VAL A 64 -2.12 -10.66 -3.39
CA VAL A 64 -1.34 -11.39 -2.37
C VAL A 64 -0.01 -10.72 -2.04
N ASP A 65 0.54 -9.93 -2.96
CA ASP A 65 1.74 -9.10 -2.78
C ASP A 65 1.57 -8.12 -1.61
N GLN A 66 0.35 -7.64 -1.36
CA GLN A 66 0.02 -6.80 -0.22
C GLN A 66 0.18 -7.54 1.12
N GLY A 67 -0.20 -8.83 1.16
CA GLY A 67 0.00 -9.69 2.34
C GLY A 67 1.46 -10.04 2.57
N VAL A 68 2.18 -10.38 1.49
CA VAL A 68 3.64 -10.63 1.52
C VAL A 68 4.40 -9.39 1.98
N HIS A 69 4.08 -8.21 1.46
CA HIS A 69 4.66 -6.94 1.89
C HIS A 69 4.51 -6.72 3.40
N ASN A 70 3.29 -6.87 3.93
CA ASN A 70 3.05 -6.68 5.36
C ASN A 70 3.81 -7.71 6.21
N TYR A 71 3.89 -8.97 5.77
CA TYR A 71 4.73 -9.97 6.44
C TYR A 71 6.20 -9.52 6.47
N LEU A 72 6.78 -9.15 5.31
CA LEU A 72 8.19 -8.77 5.21
C LEU A 72 8.55 -7.55 6.07
N VAL A 73 7.65 -6.56 6.15
CA VAL A 73 7.83 -5.35 6.96
C VAL A 73 7.70 -5.67 8.45
N HIS A 74 6.60 -6.31 8.86
CA HIS A 74 6.28 -6.47 10.28
C HIS A 74 7.00 -7.63 10.98
N SER A 75 7.45 -8.64 10.22
CA SER A 75 8.36 -9.69 10.72
C SER A 75 9.84 -9.27 10.67
N ASP A 76 10.14 -8.03 10.28
CA ASP A 76 11.50 -7.47 10.13
C ASP A 76 12.41 -8.27 9.17
N VAL A 77 11.83 -9.08 8.27
CA VAL A 77 12.59 -9.83 7.25
C VAL A 77 13.26 -8.87 6.28
N LEU A 78 12.53 -7.84 5.82
CA LEU A 78 13.08 -6.80 4.96
C LEU A 78 14.16 -5.99 5.70
N GLY A 79 13.91 -5.60 6.95
CA GLY A 79 14.87 -4.83 7.74
C GLY A 79 16.17 -5.60 7.97
N GLN A 80 16.10 -6.90 8.28
CA GLN A 80 17.28 -7.75 8.40
C GLN A 80 18.06 -7.85 7.09
N ALA A 81 17.37 -8.04 5.97
CA ALA A 81 18.01 -8.14 4.66
C ALA A 81 18.70 -6.83 4.24
N LEU A 82 18.10 -5.68 4.54
CA LEU A 82 18.72 -4.37 4.28
C LEU A 82 19.96 -4.15 5.14
N ARG A 83 19.89 -4.46 6.44
CA ARG A 83 21.03 -4.35 7.36
C ARG A 83 22.18 -5.27 6.97
N ALA A 84 21.89 -6.50 6.55
CA ALA A 84 22.90 -7.46 6.10
C ALA A 84 23.66 -6.99 4.85
N LYS A 85 23.07 -6.08 4.07
CA LYS A 85 23.67 -5.51 2.85
C LYS A 85 24.19 -4.08 3.02
N ASP A 86 24.09 -3.50 4.22
CA ASP A 86 24.32 -2.07 4.46
C ASP A 86 23.50 -1.17 3.51
N ALA A 87 22.27 -1.59 3.18
CA ALA A 87 21.40 -0.93 2.20
C ALA A 87 20.38 0.02 2.85
N GLY A 88 20.47 0.24 4.17
CA GLY A 88 19.61 1.15 4.94
C GLY A 88 18.60 0.45 5.86
N SER A 89 17.50 1.14 6.16
CA SER A 89 16.46 0.72 7.11
C SER A 89 15.05 0.93 6.57
N VAL A 90 14.10 0.16 7.09
CA VAL A 90 12.68 0.30 6.76
C VAL A 90 12.06 1.39 7.63
N HIS A 91 11.35 2.31 7.00
CA HIS A 91 10.53 3.32 7.68
C HIS A 91 9.09 3.24 7.16
N THR A 92 8.15 3.00 8.07
CA THR A 92 6.71 3.08 7.76
C THR A 92 6.20 4.46 8.16
N ILE A 93 5.74 5.24 7.18
CA ILE A 93 5.16 6.56 7.40
C ILE A 93 3.63 6.43 7.32
N SER A 94 2.94 7.01 8.30
CA SER A 94 1.47 7.00 8.33
C SER A 94 0.89 7.94 7.27
N ASN A 95 -0.33 7.65 6.80
CA ASN A 95 -1.03 8.50 5.85
C ASN A 95 -1.29 9.91 6.40
N GLU A 96 -1.37 10.05 7.72
CA GLU A 96 -1.61 11.29 8.44
C GLU A 96 -0.42 12.27 8.38
N GLU A 97 0.79 11.76 8.12
CA GLU A 97 2.02 12.54 8.17
C GLU A 97 2.76 12.57 6.84
N GLY A 98 2.62 11.53 6.01
CA GLY A 98 3.36 11.38 4.76
C GLY A 98 2.89 12.30 3.63
N TRP A 99 3.76 12.48 2.64
CA TRP A 99 3.43 13.15 1.37
C TRP A 99 2.93 12.19 0.29
N ILE A 100 2.97 10.89 0.57
CA ILE A 100 2.42 9.82 -0.24
C ILE A 100 1.39 9.11 0.63
N ILE A 101 0.14 9.03 0.18
CA ILE A 101 -0.92 8.37 0.93
C ILE A 101 -1.56 7.23 0.13
N ALA A 102 -1.91 6.16 0.81
CA ALA A 102 -2.76 5.09 0.28
C ALA A 102 -4.19 5.29 0.80
N SER A 103 -5.06 5.87 -0.03
CA SER A 103 -6.35 6.39 0.45
C SER A 103 -7.43 5.33 0.66
N SER A 104 -7.27 4.11 0.15
CA SER A 104 -8.36 3.10 0.12
C SER A 104 -9.00 2.79 1.47
N MET A 105 -8.21 2.83 2.54
CA MET A 105 -8.66 2.50 3.90
C MET A 105 -8.79 3.70 4.82
N MET A 106 -8.56 4.92 4.32
CA MET A 106 -8.69 6.12 5.13
C MET A 106 -10.19 6.40 5.39
N PRO A 107 -10.60 6.50 6.66
CA PRO A 107 -12.00 6.79 6.99
C PRO A 107 -12.38 8.22 6.61
N ASP A 108 -11.44 9.15 6.75
CA ASP A 108 -11.64 10.57 6.49
C ASP A 108 -10.62 11.08 5.48
N ILE A 109 -11.12 11.80 4.48
CA ILE A 109 -10.31 12.54 3.50
C ILE A 109 -10.43 14.03 3.79
N ARG A 110 -9.31 14.66 4.12
CA ARG A 110 -9.21 16.10 4.32
C ARG A 110 -8.74 16.78 3.03
N ARG A 111 -9.38 17.90 2.68
CA ARG A 111 -9.05 18.67 1.48
C ARG A 111 -8.98 20.16 1.78
N ASP A 112 -8.13 20.86 1.03
CA ASP A 112 -8.10 22.32 1.04
C ASP A 112 -9.20 22.93 0.16
N ARG A 113 -9.24 24.26 0.07
CA ARG A 113 -10.23 24.98 -0.73
C ARG A 113 -10.10 24.76 -2.24
N ALA A 114 -8.93 24.30 -2.71
CA ALA A 114 -8.70 23.93 -4.11
C ALA A 114 -9.06 22.45 -4.38
N GLY A 115 -9.54 21.72 -3.36
CA GLY A 115 -9.87 20.30 -3.44
C GLY A 115 -8.67 19.37 -3.32
N ARG A 116 -7.45 19.88 -3.08
CA ARG A 116 -6.26 19.03 -2.95
C ARG A 116 -6.29 18.31 -1.61
N MET A 117 -5.87 17.05 -1.56
CA MET A 117 -5.77 16.35 -0.28
C MET A 117 -4.66 16.92 0.58
N VAL A 118 -4.96 17.02 1.88
CA VAL A 118 -4.02 17.52 2.88
C VAL A 118 -3.84 16.51 4.00
N ASN A 119 -2.61 16.40 4.51
CA ASN A 119 -2.30 15.56 5.66
C ASN A 119 -2.72 16.24 6.98
N ASN A 120 -2.41 15.64 8.13
CA ASN A 120 -2.80 16.22 9.43
C ASN A 120 -2.09 17.52 9.79
N LYS A 121 -0.95 17.80 9.14
CA LYS A 121 -0.21 19.06 9.26
C LYS A 121 -0.78 20.16 8.36
N GLY A 122 -1.80 19.87 7.55
CA GLY A 122 -2.37 20.80 6.58
C GLY A 122 -1.51 20.97 5.32
N GLU A 123 -0.51 20.12 5.13
CA GLU A 123 0.36 20.12 3.96
C GLU A 123 -0.33 19.38 2.80
N VAL A 124 -0.14 19.87 1.59
CA VAL A 124 -0.67 19.19 0.39
C VAL A 124 0.09 17.89 0.15
N VAL A 125 -0.66 16.79 0.04
CA VAL A 125 -0.12 15.47 -0.31
C VAL A 125 0.34 15.48 -1.77
N ALA A 126 1.55 14.97 -2.02
CA ALA A 126 2.14 14.93 -3.36
C ALA A 126 1.59 13.77 -4.21
N VAL A 127 1.36 12.60 -3.61
CA VAL A 127 0.86 11.41 -4.33
C VAL A 127 -0.31 10.78 -3.58
N VAL A 128 -1.39 10.54 -4.32
CA VAL A 128 -2.57 9.83 -3.82
C VAL A 128 -2.70 8.50 -4.55
N HIS A 129 -2.33 7.41 -3.87
CA HIS A 129 -2.55 6.06 -4.36
C HIS A 129 -3.98 5.59 -4.02
N GLN A 130 -4.61 4.85 -4.94
CA GLN A 130 -6.00 4.34 -4.80
C GLN A 130 -7.05 5.44 -4.62
N TYR A 131 -6.86 6.59 -5.29
CA TYR A 131 -7.84 7.68 -5.31
C TYR A 131 -9.20 7.22 -5.88
N ASP A 132 -9.18 6.24 -6.79
CA ASP A 132 -10.33 5.70 -7.49
C ASP A 132 -11.28 4.90 -6.60
N ARG A 133 -10.88 4.61 -5.36
CA ARG A 133 -11.73 4.01 -4.32
C ARG A 133 -12.69 5.03 -3.67
N HIS A 134 -12.53 6.31 -3.99
CA HIS A 134 -13.35 7.40 -3.48
C HIS A 134 -14.02 8.14 -4.63
N SER A 135 -15.34 7.97 -4.78
CA SER A 135 -16.12 8.61 -5.87
C SER A 135 -15.92 10.13 -5.90
N THR A 136 -15.81 10.77 -4.74
CA THR A 136 -15.52 12.20 -4.61
C THR A 136 -14.19 12.59 -5.26
N MET A 137 -13.14 11.78 -5.10
CA MET A 137 -11.82 12.02 -5.70
C MET A 137 -11.84 11.77 -7.21
N VAL A 138 -12.54 10.73 -7.65
CA VAL A 138 -12.76 10.43 -9.08
C VAL A 138 -13.47 11.59 -9.77
N ASN A 139 -14.60 12.04 -9.21
CA ASN A 139 -15.40 13.14 -9.78
C ASN A 139 -14.59 14.44 -9.86
N GLN A 140 -13.77 14.72 -8.85
CA GLN A 140 -12.89 15.87 -8.86
C GLN A 140 -11.85 15.76 -9.98
N LEU A 141 -11.18 14.60 -10.12
CA LEU A 141 -10.19 14.40 -11.17
C LEU A 141 -10.81 14.59 -12.55
N TRP A 142 -11.99 14.02 -12.80
CA TRP A 142 -12.70 14.17 -14.07
C TRP A 142 -13.17 15.61 -14.32
N GLY A 143 -13.57 16.35 -13.28
CA GLY A 143 -13.93 17.76 -13.40
C GLY A 143 -12.72 18.65 -13.71
N GLN A 144 -11.56 18.38 -13.10
CA GLN A 144 -10.32 19.13 -13.32
C GLN A 144 -9.68 18.82 -14.67
N TYR A 145 -9.81 17.57 -15.13
CA TYR A 145 -9.17 17.05 -16.32
C TYR A 145 -10.19 16.33 -17.21
N PRO A 146 -11.10 17.07 -17.86
CA PRO A 146 -12.26 16.51 -18.58
C PRO A 146 -11.88 15.67 -19.80
N TRP A 147 -10.63 15.66 -20.24
CA TRP A 147 -10.18 14.76 -21.30
C TRP A 147 -9.94 13.31 -20.82
N PHE A 148 -9.88 13.05 -19.50
CA PHE A 148 -9.85 11.68 -18.99
C PHE A 148 -11.22 10.99 -19.10
N SER A 149 -12.33 11.71 -18.96
CA SER A 149 -13.67 11.12 -19.05
C SER A 149 -14.04 10.73 -20.49
N ASN A 150 -13.50 11.42 -21.50
CA ASN A 150 -13.72 11.12 -22.91
C ASN A 150 -12.96 9.88 -23.42
N ASN A 151 -11.99 9.37 -22.65
CA ASN A 151 -11.22 8.15 -22.98
C ASN A 151 -11.51 6.97 -22.04
N ALA A 152 -12.42 7.12 -21.08
CA ALA A 152 -12.76 6.07 -20.11
C ALA A 152 -13.75 5.05 -20.69
N LEU A 153 -13.39 4.40 -21.81
CA LEU A 153 -13.97 3.12 -22.18
C LEU A 153 -13.14 2.01 -21.49
N SER A 154 -13.82 1.27 -20.62
CA SER A 154 -13.37 0.03 -19.96
C SER A 154 -12.32 0.13 -18.83
N VAL A 155 -12.76 0.57 -17.67
CA VAL A 155 -12.26 -0.03 -16.41
C VAL A 155 -13.46 -0.72 -15.77
N LYS A 156 -13.71 -1.96 -16.18
CA LYS A 156 -14.62 -2.86 -15.46
C LYS A 156 -13.86 -3.40 -14.24
N GLY A 157 -14.49 -3.31 -13.08
CA GLY A 157 -14.00 -3.86 -11.82
C GLY A 157 -14.04 -5.38 -11.75
#